data_AF-H9CNK4-F1
#
_entry.id   AF-H9CNK4-F1
#
_cell.length_a   1.000
_cell.length_b   1.000
_cell.length_c   1.000
_cell.angle_alpha   90.00
_cell.angle_beta   90.00
_cell.angle_gamma   90.00
#
_symmetry.space_group_name_H-M   'P 1'
#
loop_
_entity.id
_entity.type
_entity.pdbx_description
1 polymer ?
#
loop_
_entity_poly.entity_id
_entity_poly.type
_entity_poly.pdbx_seq_one_letter_code
_entity_poly.pdbx_strand_id
1 'polypeptide(L)'
;MKKVFSNKKFLVFSFIFAMILSLSFFNGESAKASSDKSYKIIGYYPSWGAYGRDFQVWDMDASKVSHINYAFADICWEGRHGNPDPTGPNPQTWSCQDENGVIDVPNGSIVMGDPWIDVQKSNAGDTWDEPIRGNFKQLLKLKKNHPHLKTFISVGGWSWSNRFSDVAADPAARENFAASAVNFLRKYGFDGVDLDWEYPVSGGLPGNSTRPEDKRNYTLLLQDVREKLDAAEAKDGKKYLLTIASGASPEYVSNTELDKIAETVDWINIMTYDFNGGWQSINAHNAPLFYDPKAKEAGVPNAETFNIESTVKRYKEAGVKADKLVLGTPFYGRGWSNCEPADNGEYQKCGPAKEGTWEKGVFDFSDLEKNYINKNGYKRYWNDRAKVPFLYNAENGNFITYDDEESYGYKTDLIQSNGLSGAMFWDFSGDSNQTLLNKLAADLGFAPGGGNPEPPSSAPDNLRVTEKTATSISLAWDAPSDGANIAEYVLSYEGGAVSVKDTSATIGQLKPNTTYSFTVSAKDADGKLHTGPTIEAATNSDQTCGYNEWKDTAVYTGGDRVVFNGKVYEAKWWTKGEQPDQAGESGVWKLIGDCK
;
A
#
# COMPACT_ATOMS: atom_id res chain seq x y z
N MET A 1 70.24 40.08 -41.64
CA MET A 1 69.71 39.55 -42.93
C MET A 1 68.33 38.96 -42.62
N LYS A 2 67.22 39.25 -43.33
CA LYS A 2 66.82 38.74 -44.66
C LYS A 2 66.89 37.19 -44.71
N LYS A 3 65.88 36.38 -45.03
CA LYS A 3 64.44 36.48 -45.48
C LYS A 3 63.69 35.26 -44.87
N VAL A 4 62.37 35.14 -44.61
CA VAL A 4 61.09 35.51 -45.27
C VAL A 4 60.66 34.59 -46.43
N PHE A 5 59.37 34.18 -46.42
CA PHE A 5 58.53 33.44 -47.42
C PHE A 5 58.48 31.88 -47.33
N SER A 6 57.34 31.17 -47.56
CA SER A 6 55.97 31.59 -47.99
C SER A 6 54.89 30.47 -47.88
N ASN A 7 53.65 30.79 -47.43
CA ASN A 7 52.27 30.38 -47.89
C ASN A 7 51.92 28.92 -48.33
N LYS A 8 50.67 28.39 -48.35
CA LYS A 8 49.23 28.78 -48.13
C LYS A 8 48.44 27.44 -47.99
N LYS A 9 47.21 27.28 -47.46
CA LYS A 9 45.86 27.87 -47.68
C LYS A 9 44.99 27.58 -46.41
N PHE A 10 44.10 28.42 -45.84
CA PHE A 10 42.88 29.14 -46.29
C PHE A 10 41.55 28.37 -46.16
N LEU A 11 40.67 28.74 -45.19
CA LEU A 11 39.21 29.05 -45.29
C LEU A 11 38.63 29.40 -43.87
N VAL A 12 38.34 30.67 -43.52
CA VAL A 12 37.03 31.40 -43.35
C VAL A 12 35.96 30.70 -42.48
N PHE A 13 35.14 31.31 -41.59
CA PHE A 13 34.70 32.70 -41.26
C PHE A 13 34.82 32.97 -39.71
N SER A 14 34.33 34.03 -39.02
CA SER A 14 33.40 35.16 -39.31
C SER A 14 33.78 36.48 -38.57
N PHE A 15 32.82 37.32 -38.15
CA PHE A 15 32.98 38.71 -37.65
C PHE A 15 32.53 39.01 -36.19
N ILE A 16 33.05 40.12 -35.64
CA ILE A 16 32.68 40.75 -34.34
C ILE A 16 32.19 42.19 -34.57
N PHE A 17 31.00 42.54 -34.05
CA PHE A 17 30.52 43.84 -33.50
C PHE A 17 28.98 43.76 -33.32
N ALA A 18 28.28 44.35 -32.34
CA ALA A 18 28.54 44.84 -30.98
C ALA A 18 27.17 45.20 -30.36
N MET A 19 26.98 45.23 -29.02
CA MET A 19 25.97 46.11 -28.40
C MET A 19 26.13 46.34 -26.89
N ILE A 20 25.32 47.27 -26.38
CA ILE A 20 25.48 48.07 -25.15
C ILE A 20 24.67 47.49 -23.97
N LEU A 21 25.09 47.88 -22.75
CA LEU A 21 24.38 47.80 -21.46
C LEU A 21 22.85 47.58 -21.50
N SER A 22 22.40 46.64 -20.67
CA SER A 22 21.29 46.89 -19.74
C SER A 22 21.56 46.17 -18.41
N LEU A 23 21.37 46.88 -17.29
CA LEU A 23 21.30 46.22 -15.98
C LEU A 23 19.89 45.64 -15.81
N SER A 24 19.82 44.39 -15.39
CA SER A 24 18.61 43.81 -14.81
C SER A 24 18.99 43.12 -13.52
N PHE A 25 18.51 43.65 -12.40
CA PHE A 25 18.55 42.95 -11.11
C PHE A 25 17.65 41.72 -11.21
N PHE A 26 18.25 40.54 -11.34
CA PHE A 26 17.52 39.31 -11.04
C PHE A 26 17.46 39.16 -9.52
N ASN A 27 16.30 39.48 -8.95
CA ASN A 27 15.94 38.95 -7.64
C ASN A 27 16.00 37.42 -7.74
N GLY A 28 16.81 36.80 -6.87
CA GLY A 28 16.83 35.36 -6.71
C GLY A 28 15.61 34.87 -5.94
N GLU A 29 14.43 34.96 -6.55
CA GLU A 29 13.35 34.04 -6.19
C GLU A 29 13.74 32.66 -6.72
N SER A 30 13.89 31.69 -5.83
CA SER A 30 14.03 30.30 -6.24
C SER A 30 12.74 29.90 -6.93
N ALA A 31 12.82 29.62 -8.24
CA ALA A 31 11.72 29.02 -8.96
C ALA A 31 11.51 27.61 -8.38
N LYS A 32 10.59 27.50 -7.40
CA LYS A 32 10.00 26.22 -7.00
C LYS A 32 9.47 25.59 -8.28
N ALA A 33 10.11 24.50 -8.70
CA ALA A 33 9.60 23.70 -9.79
C ALA A 33 8.24 23.17 -9.36
N SER A 34 7.19 23.71 -9.98
CA SER A 34 5.85 23.16 -9.91
C SER A 34 5.86 21.81 -10.61
N SER A 35 6.15 20.76 -9.86
CA SER A 35 5.95 19.40 -10.32
C SER A 35 4.51 19.01 -10.02
N ASP A 36 3.74 18.60 -11.04
CA ASP A 36 2.45 17.90 -10.90
C ASP A 36 2.60 16.49 -10.27
N LYS A 37 3.64 16.29 -9.46
CA LYS A 37 4.01 15.00 -8.88
C LYS A 37 3.38 14.85 -7.50
N SER A 38 2.35 14.02 -7.46
CA SER A 38 1.81 13.45 -6.23
C SER A 38 2.90 12.67 -5.47
N TYR A 39 3.33 13.17 -4.32
CA TYR A 39 4.19 12.40 -3.41
C TYR A 39 3.35 11.50 -2.51
N LYS A 40 3.82 10.27 -2.30
CA LYS A 40 3.28 9.39 -1.26
C LYS A 40 3.77 9.86 0.11
N ILE A 41 2.89 9.76 1.09
CA ILE A 41 3.22 9.84 2.51
C ILE A 41 2.53 8.63 3.14
N ILE A 42 3.34 7.74 3.70
CA ILE A 42 2.94 6.40 4.16
C ILE A 42 3.28 6.29 5.64
N GLY A 43 2.27 6.24 6.51
CA GLY A 43 2.50 6.10 7.94
C GLY A 43 2.28 4.67 8.43
N TYR A 44 3.20 4.15 9.24
CA TYR A 44 2.95 2.91 9.97
C TYR A 44 2.13 3.15 11.23
N TYR A 45 1.08 2.35 11.42
CA TYR A 45 0.30 2.28 12.65
C TYR A 45 0.52 0.91 13.33
N PRO A 46 1.22 0.85 14.48
CA PRO A 46 1.40 -0.37 15.23
C PRO A 46 0.12 -0.74 15.99
N SER A 47 -0.35 -1.97 15.84
CA SER A 47 -1.55 -2.50 16.51
C SER A 47 -1.50 -2.32 18.02
N TRP A 48 -0.31 -2.52 18.61
CA TRP A 48 -0.05 -2.36 20.03
C TRP A 48 -0.02 -0.90 20.52
N GLY A 49 -0.01 0.08 19.61
CA GLY A 49 -0.16 1.50 19.95
C GLY A 49 -1.48 1.79 20.68
N ALA A 50 -2.54 1.04 20.36
CA ALA A 50 -3.85 1.16 21.00
C ALA A 50 -3.92 0.66 22.47
N TYR A 51 -2.82 0.11 23.00
CA TYR A 51 -2.68 -0.33 24.40
C TYR A 51 -1.91 0.71 25.24
N GLY A 52 -0.67 0.39 25.65
CA GLY A 52 0.09 1.19 26.62
C GLY A 52 0.57 2.55 26.09
N ARG A 53 0.65 2.72 24.77
CA ARG A 53 0.91 4.03 24.15
C ARG A 53 -0.31 4.94 24.10
N ASP A 54 -1.51 4.38 24.33
CA ASP A 54 -2.83 5.01 24.21
C ASP A 54 -3.02 5.85 22.92
N PHE A 55 -2.49 5.33 21.80
CA PHE A 55 -2.57 5.97 20.49
C PHE A 55 -3.49 5.16 19.57
N GLN A 56 -4.69 5.68 19.35
CA GLN A 56 -5.80 4.97 18.72
C GLN A 56 -5.93 5.37 17.25
N VAL A 57 -6.66 4.57 16.45
CA VAL A 57 -6.78 4.81 14.99
C VAL A 57 -7.37 6.19 14.64
N TRP A 58 -8.21 6.75 15.50
CA TRP A 58 -8.83 8.06 15.31
C TRP A 58 -7.93 9.25 15.69
N ASP A 59 -6.76 9.01 16.29
CA ASP A 59 -5.77 10.05 16.62
C ASP A 59 -4.84 10.35 15.41
N MET A 60 -4.85 9.48 14.40
CA MET A 60 -4.11 9.67 13.14
C MET A 60 -4.73 10.76 12.26
N ASP A 61 -3.93 11.74 11.86
CA ASP A 61 -4.36 12.73 10.86
C ASP A 61 -4.25 12.18 9.43
N ALA A 62 -5.30 11.46 9.02
CA ALA A 62 -5.46 10.93 7.67
C ALA A 62 -5.54 12.01 6.57
N SER A 63 -5.66 13.30 6.91
CA SER A 63 -5.59 14.39 5.93
C SER A 63 -4.16 14.69 5.46
N LYS A 64 -3.13 14.19 6.17
CA LYS A 64 -1.70 14.41 5.89
C LYS A 64 -0.97 13.20 5.29
N VAL A 65 -1.67 12.07 5.14
CA VAL A 65 -1.12 10.85 4.54
C VAL A 65 -1.98 10.38 3.36
N SER A 66 -1.36 9.65 2.44
CA SER A 66 -2.06 8.95 1.36
C SER A 66 -2.27 7.48 1.67
N HIS A 67 -1.38 6.88 2.48
CA HIS A 67 -1.40 5.46 2.79
C HIS A 67 -1.14 5.24 4.29
N ILE A 68 -1.77 4.22 4.87
CA ILE A 68 -1.48 3.74 6.23
C ILE A 68 -1.15 2.24 6.16
N ASN A 69 0.03 1.86 6.65
CA ASN A 69 0.43 0.47 6.83
C ASN A 69 0.07 0.04 8.26
N TYR A 70 -0.85 -0.92 8.40
CA TYR A 70 -1.17 -1.52 9.69
C TYR A 70 -0.14 -2.60 10.02
N ALA A 71 0.57 -2.42 11.14
CA ALA A 71 1.62 -3.31 11.62
C ALA A 71 1.13 -4.12 12.84
N PHE A 72 1.04 -5.45 12.81
CA PHE A 72 1.29 -6.36 11.69
C PHE A 72 0.27 -7.51 11.68
N ALA A 73 0.05 -8.09 10.50
CA ALA A 73 -0.39 -9.47 10.36
C ALA A 73 0.82 -10.43 10.40
N ASP A 74 0.53 -11.72 10.54
CA ASP A 74 1.52 -12.77 10.76
C ASP A 74 1.26 -13.99 9.84
N ILE A 75 2.16 -14.97 9.85
CA ILE A 75 2.16 -16.15 9.00
C ILE A 75 1.81 -17.39 9.83
N CYS A 76 0.73 -18.07 9.48
CA CYS A 76 0.38 -19.33 10.10
C CYS A 76 1.29 -20.48 9.66
N TRP A 77 1.81 -21.22 10.63
CA TRP A 77 2.59 -22.44 10.45
C TRP A 77 2.20 -23.47 11.53
N GLU A 78 1.77 -24.66 11.11
CA GLU A 78 1.32 -25.75 12.00
C GLU A 78 0.22 -25.32 12.99
N GLY A 79 -0.72 -24.49 12.50
CA GLY A 79 -1.83 -23.95 13.29
C GLY A 79 -1.42 -22.88 14.31
N ARG A 80 -0.18 -22.38 14.26
CA ARG A 80 0.35 -21.34 15.16
C ARG A 80 1.00 -20.20 14.39
N HIS A 81 1.10 -19.04 15.03
CA HIS A 81 1.87 -17.90 14.54
C HIS A 81 2.66 -17.27 15.71
N GLY A 82 3.49 -16.27 15.41
CA GLY A 82 4.44 -15.64 16.33
C GLY A 82 5.85 -16.23 16.23
N ASN A 83 6.75 -15.74 17.09
CA ASN A 83 8.16 -16.11 17.09
C ASN A 83 8.62 -16.53 18.50
N PRO A 84 9.06 -17.79 18.69
CA PRO A 84 9.54 -18.27 19.99
C PRO A 84 11.00 -17.90 20.30
N ASP A 85 11.70 -17.16 19.43
CA ASP A 85 13.10 -16.75 19.67
C ASP A 85 13.24 -15.89 20.94
N PRO A 86 13.96 -16.35 21.98
CA PRO A 86 14.11 -15.64 23.25
C PRO A 86 14.93 -14.34 23.17
N THR A 87 15.54 -14.05 22.02
CA THR A 87 16.25 -12.78 21.74
C THR A 87 15.33 -11.72 21.12
N GLY A 88 14.16 -12.11 20.62
CA GLY A 88 13.14 -11.18 20.14
C GLY A 88 12.43 -10.43 21.27
N PRO A 89 11.85 -9.24 21.02
CA PRO A 89 11.13 -8.47 22.02
C PRO A 89 9.80 -9.12 22.45
N ASN A 90 9.28 -10.05 21.67
CA ASN A 90 8.02 -10.76 21.92
C ASN A 90 8.19 -12.29 21.67
N PRO A 91 8.85 -13.02 22.58
CA PRO A 91 9.20 -14.45 22.42
C PRO A 91 8.00 -15.36 22.70
N GLN A 92 6.92 -15.19 21.94
CA GLN A 92 5.62 -15.84 22.16
C GLN A 92 5.02 -16.35 20.85
N THR A 93 4.12 -17.33 20.98
CA THR A 93 3.32 -17.86 19.88
C THR A 93 1.87 -18.06 20.31
N TRP A 94 0.94 -17.93 19.37
CA TRP A 94 -0.49 -18.13 19.59
C TRP A 94 -1.04 -19.09 18.55
N SER A 95 -2.25 -19.61 18.77
CA SER A 95 -2.95 -20.38 17.74
C SER A 95 -3.48 -19.43 16.67
N CYS A 96 -3.42 -19.83 15.41
CA CYS A 96 -3.97 -19.06 14.29
C CYS A 96 -5.48 -18.83 14.49
N GLN A 97 -5.92 -17.58 14.31
CA GLN A 97 -7.27 -17.15 14.67
C GLN A 97 -7.85 -16.15 13.66
N ASP A 98 -9.19 -16.16 13.53
CA ASP A 98 -9.97 -15.08 12.92
C ASP A 98 -10.86 -14.37 13.97
N GLU A 99 -11.80 -13.51 13.55
CA GLU A 99 -12.71 -12.82 14.46
C GLU A 99 -13.56 -13.75 15.34
N ASN A 100 -13.76 -15.01 14.91
CA ASN A 100 -14.58 -16.02 15.57
C ASN A 100 -13.77 -16.97 16.48
N GLY A 101 -12.44 -16.89 16.46
CA GLY A 101 -11.55 -17.74 17.25
C GLY A 101 -10.63 -18.60 16.39
N VAL A 102 -10.26 -19.79 16.89
CA VAL A 102 -9.22 -20.64 16.27
C VAL A 102 -9.66 -21.19 14.91
N ILE A 103 -8.77 -21.06 13.92
CA ILE A 103 -8.98 -21.52 12.55
C ILE A 103 -7.96 -22.60 12.16
N ASP A 104 -8.39 -23.53 11.31
CA ASP A 104 -7.51 -24.48 10.63
C ASP A 104 -7.22 -23.95 9.22
N VAL A 105 -5.99 -23.47 8.99
CA VAL A 105 -5.54 -22.90 7.72
C VAL A 105 -4.17 -23.48 7.35
N PRO A 106 -3.90 -23.70 6.05
CA PRO A 106 -2.67 -24.34 5.63
C PRO A 106 -1.44 -23.45 5.84
N ASN A 107 -0.27 -24.08 5.99
CA ASN A 107 1.00 -23.40 6.19
C ASN A 107 1.25 -22.31 5.14
N GLY A 108 1.70 -21.15 5.60
CA GLY A 108 1.92 -19.95 4.79
C GLY A 108 0.72 -19.01 4.71
N SER A 109 -0.45 -19.35 5.27
CA SER A 109 -1.60 -18.45 5.30
C SER A 109 -1.36 -17.22 6.17
N ILE A 110 -1.68 -16.03 5.67
CA ILE A 110 -1.68 -14.78 6.44
C ILE A 110 -2.83 -14.80 7.46
N VAL A 111 -2.52 -14.43 8.70
CA VAL A 111 -3.46 -14.38 9.84
C VAL A 111 -3.32 -13.07 10.63
N MET A 112 -4.31 -12.73 11.45
CA MET A 112 -4.23 -11.56 12.32
C MET A 112 -3.15 -11.72 13.39
N GLY A 113 -2.45 -10.63 13.70
CA GLY A 113 -1.38 -10.63 14.71
C GLY A 113 -1.94 -10.57 16.13
N ASP A 114 -3.02 -9.82 16.35
CA ASP A 114 -3.74 -9.77 17.61
C ASP A 114 -5.26 -9.59 17.35
N PRO A 115 -6.01 -10.70 17.18
CA PRO A 115 -7.45 -10.65 16.89
C PRO A 115 -8.26 -9.80 17.88
N TRP A 116 -7.79 -9.66 19.13
CA TRP A 116 -8.50 -8.84 20.11
C TRP A 116 -8.49 -7.37 19.71
N ILE A 117 -7.31 -6.80 19.42
CA ILE A 117 -7.21 -5.39 19.02
C ILE A 117 -7.59 -5.17 17.56
N ASP A 118 -7.31 -6.13 16.68
CA ASP A 118 -7.54 -6.05 15.25
C ASP A 118 -9.04 -5.97 14.94
N VAL A 119 -9.84 -6.89 15.51
CA VAL A 119 -11.27 -7.04 15.14
C VAL A 119 -12.27 -7.26 16.28
N GLN A 120 -11.87 -7.61 17.51
CA GLN A 120 -12.86 -7.95 18.55
C GLN A 120 -13.21 -6.80 19.51
N LYS A 121 -12.22 -5.98 19.93
CA LYS A 121 -12.37 -4.87 20.88
C LYS A 121 -13.49 -3.92 20.43
N SER A 122 -14.53 -3.80 21.25
CA SER A 122 -15.61 -2.83 21.02
C SER A 122 -15.15 -1.42 21.32
N ASN A 123 -15.39 -0.50 20.38
CA ASN A 123 -15.19 0.93 20.56
C ASN A 123 -16.55 1.67 20.58
N ALA A 124 -16.52 2.99 20.78
CA ALA A 124 -17.74 3.79 20.84
C ALA A 124 -18.55 3.69 19.52
N GLY A 125 -19.84 3.39 19.64
CA GLY A 125 -20.76 3.21 18.51
C GLY A 125 -20.70 1.84 17.84
N ASP A 126 -19.99 0.87 18.40
CA ASP A 126 -20.02 -0.52 17.94
C ASP A 126 -21.09 -1.34 18.71
N THR A 127 -21.70 -2.33 18.07
CA THR A 127 -22.67 -3.25 18.70
C THR A 127 -22.07 -4.65 18.89
N TRP A 128 -22.65 -5.42 19.82
CA TRP A 128 -22.11 -6.71 20.24
C TRP A 128 -22.20 -7.81 19.16
N ASP A 129 -23.13 -7.64 18.22
CA ASP A 129 -23.45 -8.55 17.11
C ASP A 129 -22.70 -8.23 15.81
N GLU A 130 -21.96 -7.13 15.75
CA GLU A 130 -21.08 -6.84 14.60
C GLU A 130 -19.90 -7.82 14.52
N PRO A 131 -19.62 -8.43 13.34
CA PRO A 131 -18.55 -9.41 13.20
C PRO A 131 -17.14 -8.76 13.20
N ILE A 132 -17.03 -7.49 12.81
CA ILE A 132 -15.75 -6.76 12.74
C ILE A 132 -15.87 -5.47 13.54
N ARG A 133 -15.05 -5.35 14.58
CA ARG A 133 -14.84 -4.17 15.44
C ARG A 133 -13.34 -3.85 15.44
N GLY A 134 -12.74 -3.56 16.60
CA GLY A 134 -11.30 -3.33 16.72
C GLY A 134 -10.77 -2.17 15.87
N ASN A 135 -9.48 -2.21 15.61
CA ASN A 135 -8.76 -1.26 14.77
C ASN A 135 -9.20 -1.35 13.30
N PHE A 136 -9.51 -2.54 12.77
CA PHE A 136 -9.93 -2.70 11.38
C PHE A 136 -11.23 -1.95 11.09
N LYS A 137 -12.24 -2.03 11.99
CA LYS A 137 -13.45 -1.21 11.85
C LYS A 137 -13.16 0.29 11.96
N GLN A 138 -12.21 0.71 12.79
CA GLN A 138 -11.83 2.13 12.88
C GLN A 138 -11.13 2.60 11.59
N LEU A 139 -10.29 1.77 10.95
CA LEU A 139 -9.68 2.07 9.66
C LEU A 139 -10.73 2.21 8.55
N LEU A 140 -11.78 1.37 8.56
CA LEU A 140 -12.92 1.53 7.64
C LEU A 140 -13.69 2.84 7.89
N LYS A 141 -13.91 3.23 9.15
CA LYS A 141 -14.48 4.54 9.50
C LYS A 141 -13.58 5.69 9.04
N LEU A 142 -12.26 5.57 9.20
CA LEU A 142 -11.27 6.58 8.79
C LEU A 142 -11.26 6.76 7.27
N LYS A 143 -11.21 5.67 6.49
CA LYS A 143 -11.33 5.71 5.02
C LYS A 143 -12.65 6.32 4.53
N LYS A 144 -13.76 6.05 5.24
CA LYS A 144 -15.06 6.67 4.90
C LYS A 144 -15.03 8.20 5.07
N ASN A 145 -14.28 8.71 6.04
CA ASN A 145 -14.12 10.15 6.27
C ASN A 145 -13.02 10.77 5.37
N HIS A 146 -12.10 9.95 4.86
CA HIS A 146 -10.98 10.35 4.01
C HIS A 146 -10.90 9.47 2.75
N PRO A 147 -11.76 9.68 1.73
CA PRO A 147 -11.87 8.77 0.58
C PRO A 147 -10.59 8.63 -0.28
N HIS A 148 -9.64 9.55 -0.14
CA HIS A 148 -8.32 9.47 -0.79
C HIS A 148 -7.40 8.41 -0.14
N LEU A 149 -7.67 8.05 1.12
CA LEU A 149 -6.82 7.20 1.94
C LEU A 149 -6.86 5.75 1.46
N LYS A 150 -5.67 5.15 1.32
CA LYS A 150 -5.51 3.71 1.14
C LYS A 150 -4.96 3.06 2.42
N THR A 151 -5.44 1.88 2.78
CA THR A 151 -4.93 1.11 3.92
C THR A 151 -4.28 -0.19 3.46
N PHE A 152 -3.16 -0.52 4.09
CA PHE A 152 -2.38 -1.73 3.84
C PHE A 152 -2.36 -2.58 5.09
N ILE A 153 -2.36 -3.89 4.92
CA ILE A 153 -1.92 -4.81 5.97
C ILE A 153 -0.44 -5.14 5.72
N SER A 154 0.43 -4.80 6.68
CA SER A 154 1.84 -5.18 6.63
C SER A 154 2.03 -6.52 7.36
N VAL A 155 2.82 -7.42 6.77
CA VAL A 155 3.03 -8.79 7.26
C VAL A 155 4.48 -8.94 7.71
N GLY A 156 4.68 -9.43 8.95
CA GLY A 156 6.00 -9.78 9.48
C GLY A 156 6.64 -8.67 10.33
N GLY A 157 7.60 -7.96 9.75
CA GLY A 157 8.54 -7.08 10.47
C GLY A 157 9.54 -7.87 11.32
N TRP A 158 10.36 -7.14 12.08
CA TRP A 158 11.50 -7.66 12.86
C TRP A 158 11.18 -8.91 13.68
N SER A 159 10.03 -8.91 14.36
CA SER A 159 9.65 -10.00 15.27
C SER A 159 9.08 -11.22 14.56
N TRP A 160 8.30 -11.05 13.49
CA TRP A 160 7.51 -12.12 12.87
C TRP A 160 7.97 -12.51 11.45
N SER A 161 9.18 -12.11 11.07
CA SER A 161 9.83 -12.54 9.82
C SER A 161 10.30 -14.02 9.82
N ASN A 162 10.17 -14.72 10.95
CA ASN A 162 10.75 -16.04 11.18
C ASN A 162 10.23 -17.18 10.28
N ARG A 163 9.11 -16.99 9.58
CA ARG A 163 8.49 -17.99 8.69
C ARG A 163 8.63 -17.68 7.19
N PHE A 164 9.08 -16.49 6.78
CA PHE A 164 9.10 -16.10 5.36
C PHE A 164 9.95 -17.02 4.49
N SER A 165 11.15 -17.43 4.92
CA SER A 165 12.00 -18.34 4.13
C SER A 165 11.33 -19.71 3.90
N ASP A 166 10.62 -20.23 4.91
CA ASP A 166 9.88 -21.50 4.79
C ASP A 166 8.69 -21.36 3.83
N VAL A 167 7.95 -20.25 3.88
CA VAL A 167 6.87 -19.95 2.90
C VAL A 167 7.44 -19.80 1.50
N ALA A 168 8.48 -19.00 1.32
CA ALA A 168 9.04 -18.69 0.02
C ALA A 168 9.66 -19.93 -0.65
N ALA A 169 10.21 -20.87 0.12
CA ALA A 169 10.82 -22.10 -0.39
C ALA A 169 9.80 -23.11 -0.96
N ASP A 170 8.57 -23.18 -0.45
CA ASP A 170 7.55 -24.14 -0.87
C ASP A 170 6.48 -23.49 -1.79
N PRO A 171 6.36 -23.89 -3.07
CA PRO A 171 5.32 -23.39 -3.97
C PRO A 171 3.89 -23.53 -3.42
N ALA A 172 3.58 -24.56 -2.63
CA ALA A 172 2.26 -24.71 -2.02
C ALA A 172 2.04 -23.67 -0.90
N ALA A 173 3.06 -23.39 -0.09
CA ALA A 173 2.99 -22.35 0.94
C ALA A 173 2.92 -20.94 0.33
N ARG A 174 3.62 -20.68 -0.79
CA ARG A 174 3.49 -19.41 -1.53
C ARG A 174 2.07 -19.22 -2.11
N GLU A 175 1.48 -20.25 -2.70
CA GLU A 175 0.09 -20.23 -3.17
C GLU A 175 -0.88 -19.93 -2.01
N ASN A 176 -0.69 -20.56 -0.84
CA ASN A 176 -1.49 -20.29 0.36
C ASN A 176 -1.34 -18.84 0.84
N PHE A 177 -0.11 -18.31 0.87
CA PHE A 177 0.18 -16.93 1.25
C PHE A 177 -0.50 -15.94 0.28
N ALA A 178 -0.34 -16.15 -1.02
CA ALA A 178 -0.93 -15.30 -2.05
C ALA A 178 -2.46 -15.33 -2.07
N ALA A 179 -3.08 -16.51 -1.90
CA ALA A 179 -4.52 -16.65 -1.82
C ALA A 179 -5.10 -16.06 -0.51
N SER A 180 -4.43 -16.28 0.62
CA SER A 180 -4.84 -15.70 1.91
C SER A 180 -4.68 -14.18 1.95
N ALA A 181 -3.68 -13.60 1.27
CA ALA A 181 -3.56 -12.16 1.09
C ALA A 181 -4.84 -11.57 0.47
N VAL A 182 -5.25 -12.05 -0.70
CA VAL A 182 -6.49 -11.60 -1.38
C VAL A 182 -7.71 -11.75 -0.46
N ASN A 183 -7.84 -12.88 0.24
CA ASN A 183 -8.95 -13.11 1.16
C ASN A 183 -8.95 -12.12 2.35
N PHE A 184 -7.77 -11.82 2.90
CA PHE A 184 -7.60 -10.86 3.99
C PHE A 184 -7.97 -9.44 3.54
N LEU A 185 -7.49 -9.01 2.36
CA LEU A 185 -7.81 -7.69 1.80
C LEU A 185 -9.32 -7.51 1.58
N ARG A 186 -9.98 -8.53 1.01
CA ARG A 186 -11.44 -8.53 0.78
C ARG A 186 -12.23 -8.56 2.09
N LYS A 187 -11.86 -9.44 3.04
CA LYS A 187 -12.61 -9.65 4.29
C LYS A 187 -12.57 -8.42 5.21
N TYR A 188 -11.42 -7.76 5.32
CA TYR A 188 -11.22 -6.64 6.24
C TYR A 188 -11.12 -5.26 5.55
N GLY A 189 -11.28 -5.19 4.23
CA GLY A 189 -11.46 -3.95 3.45
C GLY A 189 -10.19 -3.12 3.24
N PHE A 190 -9.03 -3.77 3.23
CA PHE A 190 -7.74 -3.16 2.86
C PHE A 190 -7.62 -2.96 1.34
N ASP A 191 -6.67 -2.12 0.92
CA ASP A 191 -6.38 -1.80 -0.48
C ASP A 191 -5.05 -2.39 -0.96
N GLY A 192 -4.23 -2.92 -0.06
CA GLY A 192 -2.98 -3.57 -0.42
C GLY A 192 -2.35 -4.39 0.71
N VAL A 193 -1.36 -5.18 0.34
CA VAL A 193 -0.53 -5.98 1.25
C VAL A 193 0.93 -5.51 1.14
N ASP A 194 1.58 -5.40 2.28
CA ASP A 194 2.97 -5.00 2.41
C ASP A 194 3.76 -6.15 3.06
N LEU A 195 4.86 -6.58 2.44
CA LEU A 195 5.71 -7.65 2.99
C LEU A 195 6.98 -7.05 3.60
N ASP A 196 7.06 -7.07 4.93
CA ASP A 196 8.22 -6.63 5.70
C ASP A 196 9.02 -7.86 6.16
N TRP A 197 9.84 -8.41 5.24
CA TRP A 197 10.71 -9.55 5.54
C TRP A 197 12.08 -9.06 5.99
N GLU A 198 12.36 -9.28 7.27
CA GLU A 198 13.63 -8.97 7.95
C GLU A 198 14.44 -10.23 8.32
N TYR A 199 15.36 -10.72 7.48
CA TYR A 199 15.61 -10.38 6.07
C TYR A 199 15.89 -11.65 5.24
N PRO A 200 15.73 -11.61 3.90
CA PRO A 200 16.16 -12.69 3.01
C PRO A 200 17.65 -13.04 3.17
N VAL A 201 17.97 -14.34 3.20
CA VAL A 201 19.34 -14.93 3.24
C VAL A 201 20.17 -14.67 4.51
N SER A 202 20.18 -13.47 5.07
CA SER A 202 20.95 -13.16 6.30
C SER A 202 20.49 -11.87 6.99
N GLY A 203 20.73 -11.80 8.31
CA GLY A 203 20.23 -10.76 9.20
C GLY A 203 18.96 -11.18 9.94
N GLY A 204 18.27 -10.23 10.56
CA GLY A 204 17.07 -10.49 11.37
C GLY A 204 17.38 -11.14 12.72
N LEU A 205 16.37 -11.76 13.33
CA LEU A 205 16.52 -12.53 14.57
C LEU A 205 17.20 -13.88 14.34
N PRO A 206 18.07 -14.37 15.24
CA PRO A 206 18.80 -15.64 15.11
C PRO A 206 17.93 -16.88 14.84
N GLY A 207 16.69 -16.90 15.33
CA GLY A 207 15.71 -17.97 15.15
C GLY A 207 14.90 -17.90 13.86
N ASN A 208 15.14 -16.90 12.99
CA ASN A 208 14.47 -16.80 11.69
C ASN A 208 14.90 -17.97 10.78
N SER A 209 13.94 -18.56 10.07
CA SER A 209 14.30 -19.45 8.96
C SER A 209 14.98 -18.62 7.85
N THR A 210 16.08 -19.14 7.31
CA THR A 210 16.86 -18.45 6.28
C THR A 210 17.57 -19.45 5.37
N ARG A 211 17.70 -19.10 4.09
CA ARG A 211 18.29 -19.92 3.02
C ARG A 211 18.99 -19.04 1.98
N PRO A 212 20.11 -19.46 1.36
CA PRO A 212 20.68 -18.79 0.20
C PRO A 212 19.69 -18.61 -0.96
N GLU A 213 18.74 -19.53 -1.11
CA GLU A 213 17.69 -19.51 -2.12
C GLU A 213 16.65 -18.40 -1.89
N ASP A 214 16.57 -17.81 -0.68
CA ASP A 214 15.64 -16.71 -0.35
C ASP A 214 15.74 -15.56 -1.35
N LYS A 215 16.95 -15.30 -1.87
CA LYS A 215 17.19 -14.32 -2.94
C LYS A 215 16.26 -14.47 -4.13
N ARG A 216 16.04 -15.72 -4.59
CA ARG A 216 15.16 -16.02 -5.72
C ARG A 216 13.73 -16.30 -5.26
N ASN A 217 13.59 -16.96 -4.11
CA ASN A 217 12.29 -17.35 -3.57
C ASN A 217 11.44 -16.14 -3.16
N TYR A 218 12.05 -15.04 -2.69
CA TYR A 218 11.32 -13.80 -2.39
C TYR A 218 10.72 -13.17 -3.65
N THR A 219 11.47 -13.14 -4.76
CA THR A 219 10.94 -12.71 -6.07
C THR A 219 9.76 -13.58 -6.50
N LEU A 220 9.85 -14.90 -6.32
CA LEU A 220 8.75 -15.82 -6.64
C LEU A 220 7.53 -15.59 -5.75
N LEU A 221 7.71 -15.38 -4.44
CA LEU A 221 6.62 -15.06 -3.52
C LEU A 221 5.89 -13.78 -3.91
N LEU A 222 6.63 -12.72 -4.25
CA LEU A 222 6.02 -11.46 -4.70
C LEU A 222 5.31 -11.62 -6.06
N GLN A 223 5.83 -12.46 -6.95
CA GLN A 223 5.19 -12.76 -8.24
C GLN A 223 3.89 -13.56 -8.06
N ASP A 224 3.90 -14.59 -7.22
CA ASP A 224 2.72 -15.41 -6.88
C ASP A 224 1.64 -14.52 -6.21
N VAL A 225 2.03 -13.61 -5.30
CA VAL A 225 1.12 -12.62 -4.69
C VAL A 225 0.55 -11.66 -5.74
N ARG A 226 1.39 -11.08 -6.61
CA ARG A 226 0.94 -10.14 -7.64
C ARG A 226 -0.06 -10.79 -8.61
N GLU A 227 0.17 -12.03 -9.03
CA GLU A 227 -0.77 -12.78 -9.88
C GLU A 227 -2.14 -12.96 -9.21
N LYS A 228 -2.18 -13.31 -7.91
CA LYS A 228 -3.46 -13.43 -7.19
C LYS A 228 -4.17 -12.10 -7.03
N LEU A 229 -3.43 -11.02 -6.77
CA LEU A 229 -3.99 -9.68 -6.70
C LEU A 229 -4.56 -9.28 -8.05
N ASP A 230 -3.83 -9.40 -9.17
CA ASP A 230 -4.31 -9.08 -10.52
C ASP A 230 -5.58 -9.86 -10.90
N ALA A 231 -5.62 -11.16 -10.58
CA ALA A 231 -6.78 -12.02 -10.78
C ALA A 231 -7.97 -11.68 -9.85
N ALA A 232 -7.74 -10.95 -8.76
CA ALA A 232 -8.77 -10.36 -7.92
C ALA A 232 -9.23 -9.00 -8.45
N GLU A 233 -8.31 -8.13 -8.89
CA GLU A 233 -8.63 -6.83 -9.49
C GLU A 233 -9.60 -6.99 -10.67
N ALA A 234 -9.32 -7.94 -11.56
CA ALA A 234 -10.15 -8.24 -12.73
C ALA A 234 -11.55 -8.75 -12.40
N LYS A 235 -11.79 -9.23 -11.16
CA LYS A 235 -13.10 -9.71 -10.68
C LYS A 235 -13.83 -8.65 -9.86
N ASP A 236 -13.09 -7.85 -9.11
CA ASP A 236 -13.63 -6.93 -8.10
C ASP A 236 -13.79 -5.51 -8.66
N GLY A 237 -13.23 -5.21 -9.84
CA GLY A 237 -13.26 -3.87 -10.44
C GLY A 237 -12.44 -2.82 -9.67
N LYS A 238 -11.51 -3.28 -8.82
CA LYS A 238 -10.74 -2.46 -7.87
C LYS A 238 -9.27 -2.83 -7.96
N LYS A 239 -8.37 -1.83 -8.03
CA LYS A 239 -6.93 -2.06 -7.90
C LYS A 239 -6.53 -2.48 -6.47
N TYR A 240 -5.66 -3.48 -6.37
CA TYR A 240 -5.00 -3.92 -5.15
C TYR A 240 -3.49 -3.68 -5.23
N LEU A 241 -2.91 -3.16 -4.16
CA LEU A 241 -1.52 -2.72 -4.13
C LEU A 241 -0.62 -3.75 -3.45
N LEU A 242 0.60 -3.92 -3.97
CA LEU A 242 1.63 -4.79 -3.39
C LEU A 242 2.87 -3.95 -3.10
N THR A 243 3.35 -3.95 -1.86
CA THR A 243 4.59 -3.27 -1.47
C THR A 243 5.49 -4.16 -0.64
N ILE A 244 6.72 -3.70 -0.43
CA ILE A 244 7.64 -4.28 0.54
C ILE A 244 8.25 -3.18 1.40
N ALA A 245 8.60 -3.52 2.63
CA ALA A 245 9.64 -2.83 3.37
C ALA A 245 10.99 -3.52 3.12
N SER A 246 12.05 -2.73 2.93
CA SER A 246 13.34 -3.26 2.46
C SER A 246 14.53 -2.72 3.25
N GLY A 247 15.50 -3.60 3.52
CA GLY A 247 16.70 -3.26 4.27
C GLY A 247 17.61 -2.28 3.51
N ALA A 248 18.15 -1.29 4.21
CA ALA A 248 18.99 -0.25 3.62
C ALA A 248 20.46 -0.66 3.33
N SER A 249 20.87 -1.88 3.72
CA SER A 249 22.26 -2.33 3.68
C SER A 249 22.74 -2.80 2.28
N PRO A 250 24.06 -2.81 2.01
CA PRO A 250 24.64 -3.46 0.82
C PRO A 250 24.38 -4.97 0.75
N GLU A 251 24.23 -5.61 1.91
CA GLU A 251 23.94 -7.03 2.04
C GLU A 251 22.52 -7.35 1.56
N TYR A 252 21.51 -6.55 1.95
CA TYR A 252 20.14 -6.71 1.46
C TYR A 252 20.07 -6.64 -0.08
N VAL A 253 20.77 -5.68 -0.70
CA VAL A 253 20.87 -5.57 -2.17
C VAL A 253 21.56 -6.80 -2.79
N SER A 254 22.55 -7.36 -2.11
CA SER A 254 23.25 -8.58 -2.54
C SER A 254 22.37 -9.84 -2.40
N ASN A 255 21.49 -9.86 -1.41
CA ASN A 255 20.63 -10.97 -1.03
C ASN A 255 19.26 -10.97 -1.72
N THR A 256 18.95 -10.00 -2.58
CA THR A 256 17.65 -9.89 -3.27
C THR A 256 17.83 -9.63 -4.77
N GLU A 257 16.75 -9.76 -5.55
CA GLU A 257 16.68 -9.39 -6.97
C GLU A 257 15.90 -8.08 -7.13
N LEU A 258 16.45 -6.97 -6.60
CA LEU A 258 15.75 -5.68 -6.51
C LEU A 258 15.19 -5.15 -7.84
N ASP A 259 15.86 -5.43 -8.96
CA ASP A 259 15.41 -5.13 -10.31
C ASP A 259 14.05 -5.81 -10.61
N LYS A 260 13.96 -7.13 -10.41
CA LYS A 260 12.75 -7.93 -10.65
C LYS A 260 11.67 -7.70 -9.61
N ILE A 261 12.06 -7.46 -8.36
CA ILE A 261 11.15 -7.07 -7.28
C ILE A 261 10.47 -5.75 -7.64
N ALA A 262 11.21 -4.73 -8.09
CA ALA A 262 10.67 -3.44 -8.48
C ALA A 262 9.75 -3.50 -9.72
N GLU A 263 9.92 -4.49 -10.61
CA GLU A 263 8.97 -4.76 -11.70
C GLU A 263 7.64 -5.37 -11.19
N THR A 264 7.66 -6.04 -10.03
CA THR A 264 6.53 -6.81 -9.50
C THR A 264 5.68 -6.02 -8.48
N VAL A 265 6.32 -5.28 -7.57
CA VAL A 265 5.65 -4.50 -6.51
C VAL A 265 5.26 -3.11 -7.02
N ASP A 266 4.27 -2.44 -6.45
CA ASP A 266 3.89 -1.06 -6.80
C ASP A 266 5.00 -0.05 -6.44
N TRP A 267 5.62 -0.18 -5.27
CA TRP A 267 6.84 0.52 -4.85
C TRP A 267 7.53 -0.20 -3.68
N ILE A 268 8.71 0.30 -3.31
CA ILE A 268 9.56 -0.21 -2.22
C ILE A 268 9.68 0.87 -1.14
N ASN A 269 9.33 0.52 0.10
CA ASN A 269 9.52 1.34 1.29
C ASN A 269 10.92 1.04 1.87
N ILE A 270 11.96 1.82 1.53
CA ILE A 270 13.31 1.53 2.02
C ILE A 270 13.43 1.99 3.48
N MET A 271 13.77 1.09 4.39
CA MET A 271 13.99 1.38 5.81
C MET A 271 15.33 2.08 6.03
N THR A 272 15.43 3.34 5.61
CA THR A 272 16.64 4.17 5.71
C THR A 272 16.80 4.85 7.08
N TYR A 273 16.61 4.06 8.12
CA TYR A 273 16.83 4.34 9.53
C TYR A 273 17.44 3.07 10.15
N ASP A 274 17.64 3.05 11.48
CA ASP A 274 18.26 1.93 12.19
C ASP A 274 19.67 1.57 11.72
N PHE A 275 20.36 2.54 11.11
CA PHE A 275 21.76 2.40 10.73
C PHE A 275 22.67 2.24 11.97
N ASN A 276 22.31 2.85 13.10
CA ASN A 276 23.07 2.77 14.36
C ASN A 276 22.15 2.82 15.58
N GLY A 277 22.43 2.02 16.61
CA GLY A 277 21.63 1.96 17.83
C GLY A 277 22.31 1.23 18.99
N GLY A 278 21.58 1.01 20.09
CA GLY A 278 22.12 0.48 21.36
C GLY A 278 22.78 -0.91 21.31
N TRP A 279 22.73 -1.61 20.17
CA TRP A 279 23.43 -2.87 19.91
C TRP A 279 24.95 -2.72 19.66
N GLN A 280 25.44 -1.50 19.41
CA GLN A 280 26.88 -1.21 19.24
C GLN A 280 27.43 -0.32 20.36
N SER A 281 28.73 -0.43 20.63
CA SER A 281 29.42 0.24 21.73
C SER A 281 29.96 1.64 21.39
N ILE A 282 29.87 2.08 20.14
CA ILE A 282 30.21 3.43 19.68
C ILE A 282 28.92 4.05 19.17
N ASN A 283 28.54 5.23 19.69
CA ASN A 283 27.34 5.89 19.21
C ASN A 283 27.53 6.48 17.80
N ALA A 284 26.42 6.69 17.11
CA ALA A 284 26.36 7.28 15.78
C ALA A 284 24.90 7.64 15.47
N HIS A 285 24.61 8.08 14.25
CA HIS A 285 23.28 8.58 13.90
C HIS A 285 22.30 7.49 13.43
N ASN A 286 21.02 7.64 13.79
CA ASN A 286 19.95 6.69 13.44
C ASN A 286 19.70 6.67 11.92
N ALA A 287 19.54 7.86 11.33
CA ALA A 287 19.21 8.05 9.92
C ALA A 287 20.02 9.19 9.25
N PRO A 288 21.37 9.14 9.26
CA PRO A 288 22.22 10.17 8.66
C PRO A 288 21.94 10.29 7.16
N LEU A 289 21.81 11.51 6.67
CA LEU A 289 21.50 11.78 5.27
C LEU A 289 22.69 11.48 4.35
N PHE A 290 23.89 11.84 4.80
CA PHE A 290 25.14 11.71 4.05
C PHE A 290 26.25 11.09 4.91
N TYR A 291 27.25 10.52 4.23
CA TYR A 291 28.46 10.01 4.86
C TYR A 291 29.32 11.09 5.53
N ASP A 292 29.57 10.92 6.84
CA ASP A 292 30.58 11.65 7.60
C ASP A 292 31.88 10.82 7.77
N PRO A 293 33.03 11.27 7.24
CA PRO A 293 34.32 10.62 7.46
C PRO A 293 34.69 10.44 8.94
N LYS A 294 34.26 11.33 9.84
CA LYS A 294 34.53 11.20 11.28
C LYS A 294 33.98 9.89 11.86
N ALA A 295 32.81 9.44 11.39
CA ALA A 295 32.22 8.18 11.82
C ALA A 295 33.14 6.99 11.48
N LYS A 296 33.73 6.98 10.26
CA LYS A 296 34.70 5.96 9.86
C LYS A 296 36.00 6.05 10.66
N GLU A 297 36.51 7.25 10.90
CA GLU A 297 37.72 7.49 11.70
C GLU A 297 37.57 7.03 13.15
N ALA A 298 36.37 7.20 13.74
CA ALA A 298 36.01 6.70 15.06
C ALA A 298 35.78 5.17 15.12
N GLY A 299 35.65 4.50 13.97
CA GLY A 299 35.39 3.07 13.87
C GLY A 299 33.92 2.66 13.95
N VAL A 300 33.00 3.56 13.62
CA VAL A 300 31.57 3.25 13.48
C VAL A 300 31.37 2.19 12.37
N PRO A 301 30.68 1.07 12.63
CA PRO A 301 30.45 0.04 11.63
C PRO A 301 29.77 0.59 10.37
N ASN A 302 30.25 0.17 9.19
CA ASN A 302 29.64 0.46 7.89
C ASN A 302 29.39 1.96 7.56
N ALA A 303 30.08 2.91 8.21
CA ALA A 303 29.83 4.35 8.08
C ALA A 303 29.72 4.88 6.63
N GLU A 304 30.49 4.34 5.69
CA GLU A 304 30.46 4.72 4.25
C GLU A 304 29.17 4.29 3.52
N THR A 305 28.48 3.25 4.00
CA THR A 305 27.31 2.65 3.35
C THR A 305 26.02 2.81 4.14
N PHE A 306 26.11 3.05 5.44
CA PHE A 306 24.98 3.21 6.36
C PHE A 306 24.56 4.69 6.48
N ASN A 307 24.08 5.23 5.36
CA ASN A 307 23.50 6.57 5.24
C ASN A 307 22.52 6.64 4.05
N ILE A 308 21.54 7.54 4.13
CA ILE A 308 20.41 7.62 3.19
C ILE A 308 20.86 7.76 1.73
N GLU A 309 21.76 8.70 1.41
CA GLU A 309 22.20 8.94 0.03
C GLU A 309 22.88 7.71 -0.58
N SER A 310 23.79 7.08 0.18
CA SER A 310 24.48 5.86 -0.23
C SER A 310 23.50 4.70 -0.50
N THR A 311 22.45 4.55 0.31
CA THR A 311 21.40 3.55 0.07
C THR A 311 20.56 3.87 -1.16
N VAL A 312 20.03 5.09 -1.29
CA VAL A 312 19.20 5.50 -2.45
C VAL A 312 19.99 5.34 -3.76
N LYS A 313 21.27 5.71 -3.76
CA LYS A 313 22.17 5.49 -4.90
C LYS A 313 22.32 4.00 -5.22
N ARG A 314 22.58 3.15 -4.22
CA ARG A 314 22.78 1.71 -4.40
C ARG A 314 21.53 1.01 -4.95
N TYR A 315 20.34 1.41 -4.54
CA TYR A 315 19.08 0.89 -5.08
C TYR A 315 18.88 1.27 -6.56
N LYS A 316 19.24 2.49 -6.94
CA LYS A 316 19.24 2.92 -8.35
C LYS A 316 20.29 2.17 -9.18
N GLU A 317 21.49 1.95 -8.63
CA GLU A 317 22.55 1.15 -9.26
C GLU A 317 22.16 -0.34 -9.40
N ALA A 318 21.32 -0.85 -8.49
CA ALA A 318 20.70 -2.18 -8.57
C ALA A 318 19.49 -2.27 -9.53
N GLY A 319 19.22 -1.23 -10.32
CA GLY A 319 18.18 -1.22 -11.36
C GLY A 319 16.83 -0.65 -10.94
N VAL A 320 16.64 -0.26 -9.68
CA VAL A 320 15.34 0.27 -9.22
C VAL A 320 15.14 1.71 -9.68
N LYS A 321 14.05 1.96 -10.41
CA LYS A 321 13.68 3.31 -10.86
C LYS A 321 13.32 4.20 -9.67
N ALA A 322 13.69 5.49 -9.74
CA ALA A 322 13.48 6.44 -8.64
C ALA A 322 12.01 6.59 -8.22
N ASP A 323 11.08 6.55 -9.18
CA ASP A 323 9.63 6.60 -8.98
C ASP A 323 9.02 5.32 -8.35
N LYS A 324 9.83 4.28 -8.12
CA LYS A 324 9.50 3.07 -7.37
C LYS A 324 10.02 3.09 -5.94
N LEU A 325 10.77 4.13 -5.54
CA LEU A 325 11.35 4.24 -4.21
C LEU A 325 10.54 5.20 -3.33
N VAL A 326 10.29 4.79 -2.10
CA VAL A 326 9.75 5.61 -1.02
C VAL A 326 10.80 5.62 0.11
N LEU A 327 11.15 6.81 0.60
CA LEU A 327 12.20 6.98 1.60
C LEU A 327 11.66 6.79 3.01
N GLY A 328 12.18 5.83 3.77
CA GLY A 328 11.84 5.62 5.18
C GLY A 328 12.46 6.66 6.10
N THR A 329 11.65 7.21 7.01
CA THR A 329 12.04 8.29 7.93
C THR A 329 11.54 7.98 9.36
N PRO A 330 12.37 8.13 10.41
CA PRO A 330 11.96 7.76 11.76
C PRO A 330 11.27 8.92 12.50
N PHE A 331 10.14 8.63 13.15
CA PHE A 331 9.52 9.50 14.17
C PHE A 331 10.03 9.19 15.58
N TYR A 332 11.28 8.72 15.68
CA TYR A 332 11.95 8.35 16.92
C TYR A 332 13.47 8.57 16.83
N GLY A 333 14.08 8.75 17.99
CA GLY A 333 15.53 8.74 18.20
C GLY A 333 16.05 7.42 18.78
N ARG A 334 17.37 7.24 18.70
CA ARG A 334 18.10 6.14 19.34
C ARG A 334 19.15 6.69 20.30
N GLY A 335 19.37 6.00 21.42
CA GLY A 335 20.25 6.52 22.47
C GLY A 335 21.22 5.51 23.09
N TRP A 336 22.17 6.06 23.84
CA TRP A 336 23.20 5.37 24.61
C TRP A 336 23.45 6.12 25.93
N SER A 337 24.07 5.46 26.91
CA SER A 337 24.38 6.05 28.22
C SER A 337 25.85 5.97 28.58
N ASN A 338 26.31 6.92 29.41
CA ASN A 338 27.71 7.01 29.87
C ASN A 338 28.73 7.02 28.70
N CYS A 339 28.44 7.82 27.67
CA CYS A 339 29.34 8.10 26.56
C CYS A 339 30.53 8.97 27.00
N GLU A 340 31.71 8.71 26.45
CA GLU A 340 32.89 9.56 26.64
C GLU A 340 32.59 11.01 26.16
N PRO A 341 33.13 12.07 26.80
CA PRO A 341 32.64 13.44 26.61
C PRO A 341 33.25 14.22 25.42
N ALA A 342 34.19 13.63 24.68
CA ALA A 342 34.80 14.30 23.53
C ALA A 342 33.77 14.54 22.41
N ASP A 343 33.99 15.58 21.59
CA ASP A 343 33.08 16.03 20.52
C ASP A 343 31.59 16.16 20.94
N ASN A 344 31.33 16.47 22.22
CA ASN A 344 29.98 16.49 22.82
C ASN A 344 29.28 15.13 22.77
N GLY A 345 30.04 14.06 23.01
CA GLY A 345 29.57 12.69 22.99
C GLY A 345 29.44 12.07 21.60
N GLU A 346 29.65 12.80 20.50
CA GLU A 346 29.48 12.28 19.14
C GLU A 346 30.62 11.34 18.70
N TYR A 347 30.25 10.18 18.14
CA TYR A 347 31.15 9.08 17.74
C TYR A 347 32.05 8.56 18.86
N GLN A 348 31.53 8.56 20.09
CA GLN A 348 32.25 8.16 21.28
C GLN A 348 31.86 6.75 21.75
N LYS A 349 32.73 6.12 22.56
CA LYS A 349 32.36 4.87 23.23
C LYS A 349 31.32 5.13 24.30
N CYS A 350 30.34 4.24 24.40
CA CYS A 350 29.24 4.32 25.33
C CYS A 350 28.90 2.95 25.93
N GLY A 351 28.10 2.98 27.00
CA GLY A 351 27.36 1.82 27.49
C GLY A 351 25.93 1.74 26.91
N PRO A 352 25.22 0.63 27.17
CA PRO A 352 23.83 0.46 26.77
C PRO A 352 22.93 1.54 27.39
N ALA A 353 21.91 1.95 26.66
CA ALA A 353 20.93 2.95 27.11
C ALA A 353 20.22 2.53 28.40
N LYS A 354 20.03 3.50 29.29
CA LYS A 354 19.25 3.34 30.53
C LYS A 354 17.85 3.96 30.45
N GLU A 355 17.66 4.89 29.50
CA GLU A 355 16.47 5.71 29.28
C GLU A 355 15.85 5.40 27.90
N GLY A 356 14.59 5.81 27.71
CA GLY A 356 13.78 5.63 26.51
C GLY A 356 12.30 5.80 26.84
N THR A 357 11.44 5.99 25.84
CA THR A 357 10.01 6.33 26.05
C THR A 357 9.19 5.11 26.49
N TRP A 358 9.22 4.04 25.68
CA TRP A 358 8.55 2.77 25.97
C TRP A 358 9.53 1.64 26.26
N GLU A 359 10.71 1.70 25.64
CA GLU A 359 11.79 0.72 25.73
C GLU A 359 13.14 1.44 25.75
N LYS A 360 14.16 0.83 26.35
CA LYS A 360 15.47 1.48 26.54
C LYS A 360 16.19 1.67 25.22
N GLY A 361 16.63 2.90 24.96
CA GLY A 361 17.40 3.26 23.77
C GLY A 361 16.54 3.64 22.56
N VAL A 362 15.21 3.70 22.69
CA VAL A 362 14.28 4.23 21.69
C VAL A 362 13.48 5.37 22.33
N PHE A 363 13.39 6.50 21.63
CA PHE A 363 12.75 7.72 22.12
C PHE A 363 11.77 8.26 21.08
N ASP A 364 10.48 8.28 21.39
CA ASP A 364 9.46 8.88 20.53
C ASP A 364 9.76 10.38 20.33
N PHE A 365 9.60 10.90 19.11
CA PHE A 365 9.90 12.32 18.84
C PHE A 365 9.10 13.28 19.74
N SER A 366 7.83 12.96 19.99
CA SER A 366 6.97 13.72 20.90
C SER A 366 7.46 13.71 22.36
N ASP A 367 8.16 12.66 22.81
CA ASP A 367 8.84 12.62 24.11
C ASP A 367 10.14 13.45 24.08
N LEU A 368 10.92 13.36 23.00
CA LEU A 368 12.11 14.19 22.79
C LEU A 368 11.78 15.69 22.85
N GLU A 369 10.77 16.14 22.12
CA GLU A 369 10.28 17.52 22.16
C GLU A 369 9.82 17.91 23.56
N LYS A 370 9.08 17.05 24.26
CA LYS A 370 8.53 17.31 25.59
C LYS A 370 9.63 17.44 26.64
N ASN A 371 10.58 16.50 26.67
CA ASN A 371 11.44 16.24 27.83
C ASN A 371 12.96 16.38 27.58
N TYR A 372 13.46 16.35 26.34
CA TYR A 372 14.90 16.23 26.08
C TYR A 372 15.48 17.38 25.24
N ILE A 373 14.81 17.84 24.18
CA ILE A 373 15.39 18.86 23.28
C ILE A 373 15.60 20.18 24.04
N ASN A 374 16.87 20.50 24.32
CA ASN A 374 17.31 21.63 25.14
C ASN A 374 16.69 21.69 26.55
N LYS A 375 16.45 20.53 27.17
CA LYS A 375 15.78 20.36 28.47
C LYS A 375 16.52 19.35 29.35
N ASN A 376 16.32 19.41 30.67
CA ASN A 376 16.78 18.38 31.61
C ASN A 376 18.28 18.00 31.46
N GLY A 377 19.15 18.99 31.24
CA GLY A 377 20.59 18.83 31.05
C GLY A 377 21.03 18.40 29.63
N TYR A 378 20.10 17.95 28.79
CA TYR A 378 20.35 17.68 27.38
C TYR A 378 20.42 18.97 26.56
N LYS A 379 21.40 19.04 25.65
CA LYS A 379 21.57 20.15 24.71
C LYS A 379 21.59 19.62 23.28
N ARG A 380 20.89 20.31 22.36
CA ARG A 380 20.92 20.01 20.91
C ARG A 380 22.25 20.44 20.29
N TYR A 381 22.77 19.56 19.46
CA TYR A 381 23.87 19.75 18.54
C TYR A 381 23.42 19.34 17.13
N TRP A 382 24.18 19.75 16.12
CA TRP A 382 23.87 19.53 14.71
C TRP A 382 25.13 19.02 14.00
N ASN A 383 25.06 17.85 13.38
CA ASN A 383 26.11 17.39 12.49
C ASN A 383 25.83 17.91 11.08
N ASP A 384 26.53 18.98 10.69
CA ASP A 384 26.32 19.62 9.38
C ASP A 384 26.77 18.76 8.19
N ARG A 385 27.58 17.72 8.43
CA ARG A 385 28.02 16.78 7.39
C ARG A 385 26.95 15.72 7.13
N ALA A 386 26.41 15.12 8.18
CA ALA A 386 25.39 14.08 8.12
C ALA A 386 23.95 14.64 8.00
N LYS A 387 23.76 15.95 8.22
CA LYS A 387 22.47 16.68 8.21
C LYS A 387 21.42 16.10 9.17
N VAL A 388 21.86 15.80 10.40
CA VAL A 388 21.01 15.28 11.47
C VAL A 388 21.36 15.91 12.83
N PRO A 389 20.36 16.08 13.71
CA PRO A 389 20.58 16.55 15.06
C PRO A 389 21.01 15.40 16.00
N PHE A 390 21.58 15.79 17.13
CA PHE A 390 21.72 14.91 18.29
C PHE A 390 21.62 15.69 19.59
N LEU A 391 21.30 15.01 20.68
CA LEU A 391 21.31 15.52 22.03
C LEU A 391 22.46 14.90 22.80
N TYR A 392 23.14 15.71 23.61
CA TYR A 392 24.08 15.21 24.61
C TYR A 392 23.85 15.90 25.95
N ASN A 393 23.84 15.11 27.02
CA ASN A 393 23.81 15.58 28.39
C ASN A 393 25.18 15.32 29.02
N ALA A 394 25.90 16.40 29.32
CA ALA A 394 27.27 16.34 29.84
C ALA A 394 27.35 15.96 31.34
N GLU A 395 26.23 15.96 32.07
CA GLU A 395 26.20 15.60 33.50
C GLU A 395 26.09 14.08 33.70
N ASN A 396 25.35 13.38 32.82
CA ASN A 396 25.15 11.93 32.90
C ASN A 396 25.81 11.14 31.73
N GLY A 397 26.32 11.84 30.71
CA GLY A 397 26.95 11.25 29.53
C GLY A 397 25.97 10.55 28.58
N ASN A 398 24.66 10.83 28.65
CA ASN A 398 23.71 10.24 27.70
C ASN A 398 23.76 10.97 26.35
N PHE A 399 23.71 10.19 25.28
CA PHE A 399 23.65 10.66 23.89
C PHE A 399 22.39 10.13 23.22
N ILE A 400 21.71 10.96 22.44
CA ILE A 400 20.52 10.58 21.67
C ILE A 400 20.65 11.17 20.25
N THR A 401 20.69 10.32 19.23
CA THR A 401 20.49 10.74 17.83
C THR A 401 19.00 10.68 17.51
N TYR A 402 18.51 11.62 16.71
CA TYR A 402 17.12 11.70 16.31
C TYR A 402 17.01 12.47 15.00
N ASP A 403 15.78 12.73 14.56
CA ASP A 403 15.47 13.64 13.47
C ASP A 403 14.50 14.71 13.96
N ASP A 404 14.59 15.91 13.41
CA ASP A 404 13.66 17.02 13.66
C ASP A 404 13.30 17.74 12.36
N GLU A 405 12.54 18.83 12.44
CA GLU A 405 12.09 19.59 11.26
C GLU A 405 13.25 20.06 10.36
N GLU A 406 14.45 20.30 10.91
CA GLU A 406 15.62 20.72 10.15
C GLU A 406 16.15 19.55 9.30
N SER A 407 16.36 18.36 9.90
CA SER A 407 16.79 17.19 9.13
C SER A 407 15.71 16.66 8.18
N TYR A 408 14.43 16.76 8.55
CA TYR A 408 13.31 16.44 7.66
C TYR A 408 13.32 17.31 6.39
N GLY A 409 13.60 18.62 6.50
CA GLY A 409 13.77 19.50 5.33
C GLY A 409 14.86 19.01 4.36
N TYR A 410 16.01 18.58 4.87
CA TYR A 410 17.06 18.02 4.01
C TYR A 410 16.68 16.66 3.41
N LYS A 411 15.88 15.84 4.10
CA LYS A 411 15.36 14.56 3.59
C LYS A 411 14.31 14.76 2.49
N THR A 412 13.43 15.75 2.63
CA THR A 412 12.41 16.08 1.61
C THR A 412 13.05 16.74 0.38
N ASP A 413 14.08 17.59 0.56
CA ASP A 413 14.93 18.06 -0.53
C ASP A 413 15.61 16.89 -1.27
N LEU A 414 16.09 15.86 -0.55
CA LEU A 414 16.65 14.66 -1.17
C LEU A 414 15.58 13.90 -1.96
N ILE A 415 14.38 13.65 -1.40
CA ILE A 415 13.24 13.00 -2.08
C ILE A 415 12.93 13.69 -3.40
N GLN A 416 12.79 15.02 -3.37
CA GLN A 416 12.42 15.83 -4.54
C GLN A 416 13.54 15.84 -5.59
N SER A 417 14.77 16.18 -5.19
CA SER A 417 15.93 16.25 -6.10
C SER A 417 16.31 14.91 -6.73
N ASN A 418 16.08 13.79 -6.02
CA ASN A 418 16.36 12.45 -6.55
C ASN A 418 15.21 11.84 -7.34
N GLY A 419 14.08 12.54 -7.48
CA GLY A 419 12.90 12.04 -8.18
C GLY A 419 12.22 10.86 -7.49
N LEU A 420 12.38 10.71 -6.17
CA LEU A 420 11.74 9.65 -5.40
C LEU A 420 10.22 9.83 -5.37
N SER A 421 9.47 8.77 -5.05
CA SER A 421 8.01 8.77 -5.15
C SER A 421 7.28 9.24 -3.89
N GLY A 422 7.99 9.43 -2.78
CA GLY A 422 7.43 9.85 -1.51
C GLY A 422 8.29 9.51 -0.30
N ALA A 423 7.68 9.63 0.87
CA ALA A 423 8.23 9.22 2.15
C ALA A 423 7.34 8.18 2.85
N MET A 424 7.97 7.36 3.65
CA MET A 424 7.35 6.46 4.62
C MET A 424 7.86 6.86 6.01
N PHE A 425 7.05 6.69 7.05
CA PHE A 425 7.53 6.89 8.42
C PHE A 425 7.10 5.78 9.38
N TRP A 426 8.00 5.50 10.33
CA TRP A 426 7.78 4.65 11.49
C TRP A 426 7.92 5.51 12.76
N ASP A 427 6.89 5.68 13.59
CA ASP A 427 5.49 5.31 13.44
C ASP A 427 4.58 6.44 13.96
N PHE A 428 3.27 6.43 13.64
CA PHE A 428 2.35 7.52 14.01
C PHE A 428 2.38 7.89 15.50
N SER A 429 2.54 6.93 16.40
CA SER A 429 2.53 7.19 17.84
C SER A 429 3.79 7.93 18.33
N GLY A 430 4.91 7.82 17.60
CA GLY A 430 6.15 8.52 17.91
C GLY A 430 6.02 10.05 17.80
N ASP A 431 5.23 10.54 16.84
CA ASP A 431 4.96 11.96 16.58
C ASP A 431 3.52 12.32 16.98
N SER A 432 3.13 11.98 18.22
CA SER A 432 1.76 12.17 18.73
C SER A 432 1.25 13.63 18.71
N ASN A 433 2.15 14.61 18.65
CA ASN A 433 1.88 16.04 18.48
C ASN A 433 1.99 16.53 17.01
N GLN A 434 2.26 15.62 16.07
CA GLN A 434 2.24 15.81 14.62
C GLN A 434 3.29 16.77 14.06
N THR A 435 4.37 17.08 14.79
CA THR A 435 5.39 18.04 14.37
C THR A 435 6.09 17.59 13.08
N LEU A 436 6.57 16.34 13.04
CA LEU A 436 7.25 15.79 11.87
C LEU A 436 6.28 15.49 10.72
N LEU A 437 5.08 15.01 11.02
CA LEU A 437 4.03 14.79 10.03
C LEU A 437 3.59 16.10 9.35
N ASN A 438 3.46 17.20 10.12
CA ASN A 438 3.19 18.53 9.58
C ASN A 438 4.30 18.98 8.64
N LYS A 439 5.57 18.83 9.06
CA LYS A 439 6.74 19.20 8.24
C LYS A 439 6.78 18.40 6.94
N LEU A 440 6.62 17.08 7.03
CA LEU A 440 6.66 16.16 5.90
C LEU A 440 5.54 16.45 4.88
N ALA A 441 4.31 16.66 5.35
CA ALA A 441 3.19 17.02 4.50
C ALA A 441 3.38 18.39 3.82
N ALA A 442 3.88 19.40 4.55
CA ALA A 442 4.11 20.73 4.02
C ALA A 442 5.23 20.77 2.96
N ASP A 443 6.36 20.11 3.22
CA ASP A 443 7.52 20.08 2.31
C ASP A 443 7.19 19.37 1.00
N LEU A 444 6.52 18.21 1.08
CA LEU A 444 6.12 17.40 -0.07
C LEU A 444 4.85 17.95 -0.75
N GLY A 445 4.28 19.06 -0.26
CA GLY A 445 3.10 19.68 -0.84
C GLY A 445 1.86 18.79 -0.79
N PHE A 446 1.76 17.90 0.20
CA PHE A 446 0.64 16.97 0.31
C PHE A 446 -0.64 17.72 0.68
N ALA A 447 -1.58 17.73 -0.25
CA ALA A 447 -2.97 18.09 0.01
C ALA A 447 -3.84 16.85 -0.20
N PRO A 448 -4.82 16.58 0.69
CA PRO A 448 -5.84 15.58 0.44
C PRO A 448 -6.71 16.06 -0.75
N GLY A 449 -6.47 15.49 -1.92
CA GLY A 449 -7.01 15.95 -3.21
C GLY A 449 -5.99 16.61 -4.17
N GLY A 450 -4.76 16.87 -3.71
CA GLY A 450 -3.63 17.37 -4.53
C GLY A 450 -2.60 16.30 -4.91
N GLY A 451 -2.60 15.16 -4.21
CA GLY A 451 -2.11 13.94 -4.81
C GLY A 451 -3.10 13.51 -5.89
N ASN A 452 -2.67 13.49 -7.17
CA ASN A 452 -3.53 13.14 -8.31
C ASN A 452 -4.38 11.91 -7.94
N PRO A 453 -5.71 12.05 -7.85
CA PRO A 453 -6.55 10.88 -7.68
C PRO A 453 -6.23 9.88 -8.79
N GLU A 454 -6.43 8.59 -8.53
CA GLU A 454 -7.00 7.80 -9.61
C GLU A 454 -8.24 8.59 -10.06
N PRO A 455 -8.24 9.13 -11.30
CA PRO A 455 -9.04 10.30 -11.64
C PRO A 455 -10.48 10.04 -11.20
N PRO A 456 -11.15 11.02 -10.54
CA PRO A 456 -12.48 10.81 -9.98
C PRO A 456 -13.31 10.08 -11.01
N SER A 457 -13.91 8.96 -10.61
CA SER A 457 -14.70 8.15 -11.53
C SER A 457 -15.97 8.92 -11.85
N SER A 458 -15.83 9.86 -12.79
CA SER A 458 -16.92 10.45 -13.54
C SER A 458 -17.54 9.41 -14.47
N ALA A 459 -17.02 8.18 -14.51
CA ALA A 459 -17.71 7.03 -15.05
C ALA A 459 -18.87 6.59 -14.12
N PRO A 460 -20.00 6.11 -14.66
CA PRO A 460 -21.13 5.67 -13.85
C PRO A 460 -20.85 4.33 -13.16
N ASP A 461 -21.67 3.95 -12.19
CA ASP A 461 -21.52 2.70 -11.42
C ASP A 461 -22.82 1.89 -11.39
N ASN A 462 -22.79 0.66 -10.87
CA ASN A 462 -23.96 -0.20 -10.63
C ASN A 462 -24.82 -0.44 -11.90
N LEU A 463 -24.18 -0.60 -13.07
CA LEU A 463 -24.87 -0.95 -14.31
C LEU A 463 -25.58 -2.30 -14.15
N ARG A 464 -26.90 -2.31 -14.37
CA ARG A 464 -27.77 -3.46 -14.10
C ARG A 464 -28.92 -3.54 -15.09
N VAL A 465 -29.29 -4.76 -15.47
CA VAL A 465 -30.51 -5.02 -16.26
C VAL A 465 -31.74 -4.78 -15.38
N THR A 466 -32.68 -3.98 -15.87
CA THR A 466 -33.96 -3.71 -15.20
C THR A 466 -35.13 -4.47 -15.83
N GLU A 467 -35.07 -4.70 -17.15
CA GLU A 467 -36.07 -5.48 -17.90
C GLU A 467 -35.41 -6.11 -19.14
N LYS A 468 -35.95 -7.24 -19.59
CA LYS A 468 -35.54 -7.89 -20.85
C LYS A 468 -36.75 -8.47 -21.58
N THR A 469 -36.75 -8.34 -22.90
CA THR A 469 -37.75 -8.92 -23.80
C THR A 469 -37.05 -9.77 -24.87
N ALA A 470 -37.79 -10.30 -25.84
CA ALA A 470 -37.22 -10.99 -26.99
C ALA A 470 -36.34 -10.08 -27.87
N THR A 471 -36.59 -8.76 -27.90
CA THR A 471 -35.92 -7.84 -28.82
C THR A 471 -35.42 -6.55 -28.17
N SER A 472 -35.45 -6.48 -26.84
CA SER A 472 -34.93 -5.34 -26.08
C SER A 472 -34.34 -5.72 -24.73
N ILE A 473 -33.42 -4.90 -24.25
CA ILE A 473 -32.85 -4.93 -22.90
C ILE A 473 -32.89 -3.51 -22.34
N SER A 474 -33.49 -3.36 -21.16
CA SER A 474 -33.51 -2.11 -20.39
C SER A 474 -32.46 -2.17 -19.29
N LEU A 475 -31.70 -1.10 -19.16
CA LEU A 475 -30.54 -0.97 -18.29
C LEU A 475 -30.69 0.29 -17.44
N ALA A 476 -30.22 0.23 -16.19
CA ALA A 476 -30.05 1.38 -15.33
C ALA A 476 -28.67 1.34 -14.69
N TRP A 477 -28.20 2.51 -14.25
CA TRP A 477 -26.96 2.70 -13.53
C TRP A 477 -27.15 3.81 -12.50
N ASP A 478 -26.15 3.99 -11.65
CA ASP A 478 -26.10 5.07 -10.68
C ASP A 478 -25.15 6.16 -11.22
N ALA A 479 -25.49 7.43 -10.97
CA ALA A 479 -24.68 8.56 -11.41
C ALA A 479 -23.32 8.59 -10.68
N PRO A 480 -22.28 9.17 -11.30
CA PRO A 480 -20.99 9.38 -10.64
C PRO A 480 -21.12 10.05 -9.26
N SER A 481 -20.44 9.47 -8.27
CA SER A 481 -20.48 9.94 -6.88
C SER A 481 -19.65 11.21 -6.63
N ASP A 482 -18.85 11.62 -7.61
CA ASP A 482 -18.02 12.84 -7.60
C ASP A 482 -18.81 14.12 -7.91
N GLY A 483 -20.05 14.02 -8.40
CA GLY A 483 -20.90 15.16 -8.75
C GLY A 483 -20.45 15.92 -10.00
N ALA A 484 -19.72 15.27 -10.92
CA ALA A 484 -19.24 15.88 -12.16
C ALA A 484 -20.37 16.45 -13.04
N ASN A 485 -20.06 17.50 -13.81
CA ASN A 485 -20.96 18.08 -14.82
C ASN A 485 -21.06 17.15 -16.06
N ILE A 486 -21.85 16.08 -15.95
CA ILE A 486 -22.12 15.14 -17.04
C ILE A 486 -23.03 15.80 -18.09
N ALA A 487 -22.58 15.80 -19.35
CA ALA A 487 -23.34 16.30 -20.49
C ALA A 487 -24.35 15.26 -21.01
N GLU A 488 -23.92 14.00 -21.07
CA GLU A 488 -24.70 12.81 -21.46
C GLU A 488 -23.99 11.53 -20.98
N TYR A 489 -24.73 10.44 -20.84
CA TYR A 489 -24.21 9.08 -20.73
C TYR A 489 -24.22 8.41 -22.10
N VAL A 490 -23.27 7.53 -22.36
CA VAL A 490 -23.16 6.75 -23.59
C VAL A 490 -23.15 5.27 -23.24
N LEU A 491 -24.17 4.55 -23.71
CA LEU A 491 -24.30 3.10 -23.56
C LEU A 491 -23.88 2.42 -24.88
N SER A 492 -22.76 1.71 -24.87
CA SER A 492 -22.20 1.01 -26.03
C SER A 492 -22.39 -0.50 -25.94
N TYR A 493 -22.61 -1.14 -27.09
CA TYR A 493 -22.78 -2.58 -27.27
C TYR A 493 -22.34 -3.00 -28.68
N GLU A 494 -22.30 -4.30 -29.00
CA GLU A 494 -21.78 -4.80 -30.29
C GLU A 494 -22.58 -4.30 -31.52
N GLY A 495 -23.82 -3.82 -31.31
CA GLY A 495 -24.67 -3.25 -32.36
C GLY A 495 -24.58 -1.72 -32.52
N GLY A 496 -23.85 -1.01 -31.66
CA GLY A 496 -23.70 0.45 -31.73
C GLY A 496 -23.59 1.12 -30.35
N ALA A 497 -23.98 2.40 -30.28
CA ALA A 497 -24.05 3.13 -29.03
C ALA A 497 -25.26 4.08 -29.01
N VAL A 498 -25.80 4.33 -27.82
CA VAL A 498 -26.92 5.25 -27.58
C VAL A 498 -26.52 6.25 -26.50
N SER A 499 -26.70 7.55 -26.78
CA SER A 499 -26.53 8.62 -25.80
C SER A 499 -27.84 8.97 -25.12
N VAL A 500 -27.82 9.12 -23.79
CA VAL A 500 -28.98 9.52 -22.95
C VAL A 500 -28.56 10.54 -21.89
N LYS A 501 -29.51 11.23 -21.25
CA LYS A 501 -29.21 12.13 -20.13
C LYS A 501 -29.58 11.56 -18.76
N ASP A 502 -30.57 10.69 -18.73
CA ASP A 502 -31.00 9.98 -17.53
C ASP A 502 -30.05 8.80 -17.24
N THR A 503 -30.09 8.26 -16.02
CA THR A 503 -29.25 7.11 -15.63
C THR A 503 -29.86 5.75 -16.03
N SER A 504 -30.56 5.71 -17.15
CA SER A 504 -31.16 4.50 -17.73
C SER A 504 -31.34 4.62 -19.24
N ALA A 505 -31.36 3.47 -19.91
CA ALA A 505 -31.62 3.35 -21.34
C ALA A 505 -32.20 1.99 -21.70
N THR A 506 -33.01 1.93 -22.76
CA THR A 506 -33.50 0.69 -23.35
C THR A 506 -32.95 0.55 -24.76
N ILE A 507 -32.20 -0.53 -25.02
CA ILE A 507 -31.73 -0.90 -26.35
C ILE A 507 -32.76 -1.86 -26.95
N GLY A 508 -33.34 -1.48 -28.08
CA GLY A 508 -34.30 -2.29 -28.84
C GLY A 508 -33.72 -2.86 -30.14
N GLN A 509 -34.55 -3.57 -30.90
CA GLN A 509 -34.18 -4.23 -32.17
C GLN A 509 -33.03 -5.25 -32.04
N LEU A 510 -32.82 -5.75 -30.82
CA LEU A 510 -31.87 -6.83 -30.55
C LEU A 510 -32.39 -8.15 -31.12
N LYS A 511 -31.47 -9.06 -31.45
CA LYS A 511 -31.81 -10.42 -31.85
C LYS A 511 -32.31 -11.20 -30.64
N PRO A 512 -33.36 -12.02 -30.77
CA PRO A 512 -33.78 -12.91 -29.70
C PRO A 512 -32.74 -13.97 -29.32
N ASN A 513 -32.81 -14.44 -28.08
CA ASN A 513 -31.90 -15.44 -27.50
C ASN A 513 -30.42 -15.17 -27.80
N THR A 514 -29.99 -13.92 -27.70
CA THR A 514 -28.64 -13.46 -28.04
C THR A 514 -28.06 -12.66 -26.87
N THR A 515 -26.87 -13.05 -26.43
CA THR A 515 -26.08 -12.30 -25.43
C THR A 515 -25.41 -11.10 -26.08
N TYR A 516 -25.46 -9.97 -25.38
CA TYR A 516 -24.80 -8.72 -25.73
C TYR A 516 -23.99 -8.22 -24.53
N SER A 517 -22.85 -7.59 -24.79
CA SER A 517 -22.05 -6.89 -23.80
C SER A 517 -22.38 -5.40 -23.80
N PHE A 518 -22.76 -4.86 -22.65
CA PHE A 518 -23.17 -3.46 -22.49
C PHE A 518 -22.18 -2.74 -21.57
N THR A 519 -21.54 -1.69 -22.07
CA THR A 519 -20.68 -0.79 -21.30
C THR A 519 -21.34 0.57 -21.20
N VAL A 520 -21.48 1.11 -19.99
CA VAL A 520 -21.93 2.50 -19.78
C VAL A 520 -20.73 3.41 -19.56
N SER A 521 -20.73 4.58 -20.19
CA SER A 521 -19.74 5.65 -19.97
C SER A 521 -20.47 6.96 -19.67
N ALA A 522 -19.85 7.88 -18.95
CA ALA A 522 -20.34 9.26 -18.88
C ALA A 522 -19.45 10.16 -19.75
N LYS A 523 -20.05 11.21 -20.32
CA LYS A 523 -19.38 12.20 -21.13
C LYS A 523 -19.43 13.54 -20.43
N ASP A 524 -18.27 14.15 -20.20
CA ASP A 524 -18.18 15.47 -19.59
C ASP A 524 -18.51 16.60 -20.59
N ALA A 525 -18.56 17.83 -20.08
CA ALA A 525 -18.84 19.04 -20.86
C ALA A 525 -17.78 19.32 -21.95
N ASP A 526 -16.55 18.83 -21.80
CA ASP A 526 -15.46 18.94 -22.79
C ASP A 526 -15.53 17.82 -23.85
N GLY A 527 -16.44 16.87 -23.69
CA GLY A 527 -16.73 15.80 -24.64
C GLY A 527 -15.89 14.53 -24.44
N LYS A 528 -15.10 14.44 -23.38
CA LYS A 528 -14.31 13.25 -23.02
C LYS A 528 -15.24 12.20 -22.38
N LEU A 529 -15.00 10.94 -22.75
CA LEU A 529 -15.70 9.78 -22.18
C LEU A 529 -14.92 9.19 -21.01
N HIS A 530 -15.67 8.82 -19.96
CA HIS A 530 -15.21 8.13 -18.77
C HIS A 530 -15.97 6.81 -18.67
N THR A 531 -15.27 5.71 -18.97
CA THR A 531 -15.86 4.38 -19.14
C THR A 531 -16.09 3.69 -17.80
N GLY A 532 -17.32 3.25 -17.55
CA GLY A 532 -17.75 2.56 -16.34
C GLY A 532 -17.86 1.04 -16.51
N PRO A 533 -18.66 0.36 -15.68
CA PRO A 533 -18.76 -1.09 -15.69
C PRO A 533 -19.37 -1.61 -17.00
N THR A 534 -18.97 -2.84 -17.35
CA THR A 534 -19.51 -3.63 -18.46
C THR A 534 -20.24 -4.84 -17.89
N ILE A 535 -21.44 -5.13 -18.41
CA ILE A 535 -22.19 -6.35 -18.07
C ILE A 535 -22.64 -7.10 -19.32
N GLU A 536 -22.73 -8.42 -19.23
CA GLU A 536 -23.38 -9.23 -20.26
C GLU A 536 -24.87 -9.42 -19.95
N ALA A 537 -25.72 -9.31 -20.96
CA ALA A 537 -27.14 -9.58 -20.85
C ALA A 537 -27.70 -10.23 -22.12
N ALA A 538 -28.51 -11.28 -21.93
CA ALA A 538 -29.18 -11.97 -23.03
C ALA A 538 -30.64 -11.52 -23.16
N THR A 539 -31.05 -11.28 -24.41
CA THR A 539 -32.48 -11.18 -24.76
C THR A 539 -33.19 -12.49 -24.46
N ASN A 540 -34.50 -12.42 -24.18
CA ASN A 540 -35.31 -13.63 -24.10
C ASN A 540 -35.43 -14.29 -25.49
N SER A 541 -35.92 -15.52 -25.55
CA SER A 541 -36.34 -16.12 -26.83
C SER A 541 -37.52 -15.36 -27.43
N ASP A 542 -37.63 -15.39 -28.76
CA ASP A 542 -38.77 -14.87 -29.53
C ASP A 542 -39.99 -15.79 -29.46
N GLN A 543 -39.76 -17.03 -29.01
CA GLN A 543 -40.76 -18.08 -28.93
C GLN A 543 -41.84 -17.72 -27.92
N THR A 544 -42.96 -17.21 -28.44
CA THR A 544 -44.22 -17.11 -27.71
C THR A 544 -44.81 -18.50 -27.50
N CYS A 545 -44.20 -19.31 -26.63
CA CYS A 545 -44.88 -20.47 -26.09
C CYS A 545 -46.19 -20.01 -25.44
N GLY A 546 -47.31 -20.64 -25.81
CA GLY A 546 -48.64 -20.35 -25.25
C GLY A 546 -48.84 -20.83 -23.79
N TYR A 547 -47.75 -20.90 -23.02
CA TYR A 547 -47.66 -21.41 -21.66
C TYR A 547 -46.79 -20.47 -20.82
N ASN A 548 -47.09 -20.34 -19.53
CA ASN A 548 -46.34 -19.44 -18.65
C ASN A 548 -44.96 -20.03 -18.31
N GLU A 549 -43.96 -19.17 -18.08
CA GLU A 549 -42.68 -19.58 -17.46
C GLU A 549 -42.91 -20.22 -16.08
N TRP A 550 -42.15 -21.26 -15.78
CA TRP A 550 -42.17 -21.94 -14.49
C TRP A 550 -41.64 -21.01 -13.40
N LYS A 551 -42.41 -20.90 -12.32
CA LYS A 551 -42.07 -20.24 -11.07
C LYS A 551 -42.04 -21.26 -9.94
N ASP A 552 -40.95 -21.26 -9.20
CA ASP A 552 -40.69 -22.04 -7.98
C ASP A 552 -41.78 -21.88 -6.89
N THR A 553 -42.28 -20.65 -6.75
CA THR A 553 -43.29 -20.24 -5.76
C THR A 553 -44.72 -20.68 -6.09
N ALA A 554 -44.99 -21.03 -7.35
CA ALA A 554 -46.33 -21.39 -7.81
C ALA A 554 -46.64 -22.87 -7.56
N VAL A 555 -47.94 -23.17 -7.49
CA VAL A 555 -48.48 -24.53 -7.36
C VAL A 555 -48.97 -24.98 -8.72
N TYR A 556 -48.60 -26.20 -9.12
CA TYR A 556 -49.06 -26.85 -10.34
C TYR A 556 -49.78 -28.16 -10.01
N THR A 557 -50.70 -28.55 -10.88
CA THR A 557 -51.53 -29.75 -10.77
C THR A 557 -51.45 -30.58 -12.05
N GLY A 558 -51.91 -31.83 -11.99
CA GLY A 558 -51.77 -32.77 -13.11
C GLY A 558 -52.38 -32.24 -14.41
N GLY A 559 -51.54 -32.03 -15.43
CA GLY A 559 -51.91 -31.46 -16.73
C GLY A 559 -51.51 -30.00 -16.94
N ASP A 560 -51.11 -29.27 -15.89
CA ASP A 560 -50.62 -27.89 -16.04
C ASP A 560 -49.31 -27.86 -16.83
N ARG A 561 -49.17 -26.88 -17.72
CA ARG A 561 -48.02 -26.73 -18.62
C ARG A 561 -47.28 -25.42 -18.39
N VAL A 562 -45.96 -25.53 -18.37
CA VAL A 562 -45.02 -24.42 -18.17
C VAL A 562 -43.88 -24.47 -19.19
N VAL A 563 -43.26 -23.31 -19.41
CA VAL A 563 -41.97 -23.20 -20.07
C VAL A 563 -40.88 -23.23 -19.00
N PHE A 564 -39.77 -23.92 -19.27
CA PHE A 564 -38.54 -23.81 -18.50
C PHE A 564 -37.35 -24.13 -19.42
N ASN A 565 -36.29 -23.32 -19.39
CA ASN A 565 -35.10 -23.49 -20.25
C ASN A 565 -35.43 -23.73 -21.74
N GLY A 566 -36.43 -23.00 -22.28
CA GLY A 566 -36.86 -23.12 -23.68
C GLY A 566 -37.60 -24.42 -24.03
N LYS A 567 -38.11 -25.16 -23.04
CA LYS A 567 -38.86 -26.41 -23.23
C LYS A 567 -40.20 -26.39 -22.50
N VAL A 568 -41.18 -27.10 -23.04
CA VAL A 568 -42.51 -27.23 -22.43
C VAL A 568 -42.55 -28.48 -21.56
N TYR A 569 -42.91 -28.30 -20.30
CA TYR A 569 -43.11 -29.37 -19.33
C TYR A 569 -44.56 -29.42 -18.87
N GLU A 570 -45.07 -30.64 -18.64
CA GLU A 570 -46.40 -30.93 -18.13
C GLU A 570 -46.27 -31.57 -16.74
N ALA A 571 -46.96 -31.04 -15.73
CA ALA A 571 -46.98 -31.62 -14.40
C ALA A 571 -47.77 -32.94 -14.43
N LYS A 572 -47.18 -34.03 -13.92
CA LYS A 572 -47.83 -35.35 -13.85
C LYS A 572 -48.84 -35.43 -12.70
N TRP A 573 -48.60 -34.68 -11.63
CA TRP A 573 -49.45 -34.55 -10.43
C TRP A 573 -49.12 -33.23 -9.71
N TRP A 574 -49.61 -33.04 -8.48
CA TRP A 574 -49.37 -31.82 -7.69
C TRP A 574 -47.88 -31.59 -7.41
N THR A 575 -47.38 -30.36 -7.63
CA THR A 575 -46.00 -29.96 -7.31
C THR A 575 -45.88 -28.46 -7.02
N LYS A 576 -44.86 -28.08 -6.25
CA LYS A 576 -44.40 -26.72 -6.01
C LYS A 576 -42.89 -26.73 -5.72
N GLY A 577 -42.12 -25.83 -6.32
CA GLY A 577 -40.67 -25.68 -6.08
C GLY A 577 -39.76 -26.71 -6.75
N GLU A 578 -40.28 -27.86 -7.21
CA GLU A 578 -39.47 -28.88 -7.89
C GLU A 578 -39.17 -28.47 -9.36
N GLN A 579 -37.89 -28.42 -9.73
CA GLN A 579 -37.44 -27.87 -11.02
C GLN A 579 -37.72 -28.82 -12.22
N PRO A 580 -38.27 -28.34 -13.35
CA PRO A 580 -38.74 -29.22 -14.43
C PRO A 580 -37.71 -30.11 -15.12
N ASP A 581 -36.45 -29.66 -15.25
CA ASP A 581 -35.38 -30.39 -15.95
C ASP A 581 -34.62 -31.39 -15.05
N GLN A 582 -34.79 -31.33 -13.72
CA GLN A 582 -34.11 -32.22 -12.77
C GLN A 582 -34.95 -33.45 -12.37
N ALA A 583 -36.22 -33.52 -12.79
CA ALA A 583 -37.17 -34.54 -12.33
C ALA A 583 -36.85 -35.99 -12.79
N GLY A 584 -36.17 -36.18 -13.93
CA GLY A 584 -35.96 -37.50 -14.53
C GLY A 584 -37.26 -38.20 -14.96
N GLU A 585 -37.17 -39.45 -15.43
CA GLU A 585 -38.35 -40.19 -15.93
C GLU A 585 -39.44 -40.42 -14.86
N SER A 586 -39.02 -40.63 -13.61
CA SER A 586 -39.90 -40.92 -12.45
C SER A 586 -40.41 -39.68 -11.71
N GLY A 587 -39.80 -38.51 -11.87
CA GLY A 587 -40.17 -37.31 -11.13
C GLY A 587 -41.44 -36.61 -11.63
N VAL A 588 -41.79 -35.49 -11.00
CA VAL A 588 -43.11 -34.86 -11.12
C VAL A 588 -43.41 -34.19 -12.47
N TRP A 589 -42.38 -33.87 -13.24
CA TRP A 589 -42.50 -33.20 -14.55
C TRP A 589 -42.31 -34.17 -15.71
N LYS A 590 -43.03 -33.91 -16.81
CA LYS A 590 -42.92 -34.61 -18.08
C LYS A 590 -42.52 -33.62 -19.16
N LEU A 591 -41.36 -33.81 -19.78
CA LEU A 591 -40.98 -33.05 -20.97
C LEU A 591 -41.96 -33.37 -22.12
N ILE A 592 -42.62 -32.34 -22.65
CA ILE A 592 -43.52 -32.45 -23.82
C ILE A 592 -42.75 -32.23 -25.11
N GLY A 593 -41.73 -31.38 -25.08
CA GLY A 593 -40.83 -31.09 -26.19
C GLY A 593 -40.18 -29.73 -26.03
N ASP A 594 -39.39 -29.33 -27.02
CA ASP A 594 -38.88 -27.97 -27.07
C ASP A 594 -40.04 -26.98 -27.27
N CYS A 595 -39.88 -25.77 -26.73
CA CYS A 595 -40.76 -24.65 -27.07
C CYS A 595 -40.71 -24.44 -28.59
N LYS A 596 -41.83 -24.05 -29.20
CA LYS A 596 -41.94 -23.78 -30.63
C LYS A 596 -42.52 -22.40 -30.86
#